data_AF-A0A7K9S5J6-F1
#
_entry.id   AF-A0A7K9S5J6-F1
#
_cell.length_a   1.000
_cell.length_b   1.000
_cell.length_c   1.000
_cell.angle_alpha   90.00
_cell.angle_beta   90.00
_cell.angle_gamma   90.00
#
_symmetry.space_group_name_H-M   'P 1'
#
loop_
_entity.id
_entity.type
_entity.pdbx_description
1 polymer ?
#
loop_
_entity_poly.entity_id
_entity_poly.type
_entity_poly.pdbx_seq_one_letter_code
_entity_poly.pdbx_strand_id
1 'polypeptide(L)'
;LIYDSFAQYLVTEKGYDEDLLTLSPDNLDFCCKGLVLDIEEGNFLKLAEDGTVLRASHGTKSMTFEEILEIYGRKEWKHFNTVSGMVSRTAKYYLYDNYFDLPGALLCARVVDSLDQHDGQKKYDFWKDMVAAIQHNYKISAFKEDCGMYFPEVKNHPDKYLRRCPESVKKWLKQLKNAGKILLLITSSHSDYCRLLCEHVLGNDFEEYFDILITNALKPGFFSHTPNQRPFRTLENDEEQEALLSLDKPGWYSQGNATQLYDLLKKMTGKLDPKVVYFGDSMHSDIFPAHHYSNWETVFILEELLGDQGTVPVKAESEPLEKKGKYEVRLKIPYFVSKQWGSFFMDRLPGLENAEETLVHTWSCKCISTYSTIAIPSLEAIADLPLDYRFTRFSSNSSATAGYYPSPPRALLPNEDSVMMK
;
A
#
# COMPACT_ATOMS: atom_id res chain seq x y z
N LEU A 1 -10.70 3.15 14.73
CA LEU A 1 -10.03 1.97 15.34
C LEU A 1 -8.51 2.16 15.40
N ILE A 2 -7.78 2.08 14.28
CA ILE A 2 -6.30 2.23 14.31
C ILE A 2 -5.89 3.59 14.90
N TYR A 3 -6.51 4.67 14.41
CA TYR A 3 -6.31 6.02 14.96
C TYR A 3 -6.51 6.05 16.48
N ASP A 4 -7.69 5.62 16.93
CA ASP A 4 -8.08 5.65 18.34
C ASP A 4 -7.11 4.83 19.20
N SER A 5 -6.68 3.66 18.73
CA SER A 5 -5.74 2.82 19.47
C SER A 5 -4.36 3.43 19.60
N PHE A 6 -3.86 4.09 18.54
CA PHE A 6 -2.57 4.78 18.61
C PHE A 6 -2.68 6.03 19.49
N ALA A 7 -3.73 6.83 19.33
CA ALA A 7 -3.99 8.02 20.13
C ALA A 7 -4.09 7.69 21.63
N GLN A 8 -4.85 6.64 21.97
CA GLN A 8 -4.99 6.16 23.35
C GLN A 8 -3.65 5.83 23.98
N TYR A 9 -2.79 5.09 23.27
CA TYR A 9 -1.45 4.74 23.75
C TYR A 9 -0.56 5.96 23.95
N LEU A 10 -0.56 6.92 23.01
CA LEU A 10 0.23 8.14 23.14
C LEU A 10 -0.21 8.97 24.34
N VAL A 11 -1.51 9.09 24.58
CA VAL A 11 -2.03 9.86 25.71
C VAL A 11 -1.72 9.16 27.04
N THR A 12 -2.06 7.87 27.17
CA THR A 12 -1.96 7.20 28.49
C THR A 12 -0.55 6.75 28.85
N GLU A 13 0.20 6.21 27.89
CA GLU A 13 1.52 5.62 28.16
C GLU A 13 2.66 6.62 27.95
N LYS A 14 2.43 7.67 27.13
CA LYS A 14 3.45 8.63 26.74
C LYS A 14 3.16 10.06 27.17
N GLY A 15 1.97 10.35 27.69
CA GLY A 15 1.62 11.65 28.27
C GLY A 15 1.43 12.76 27.23
N TYR A 16 1.07 12.42 25.99
CA TYR A 16 0.67 13.42 24.98
C TYR A 16 -0.70 14.01 25.33
N ASP A 17 -1.02 15.15 24.71
CA ASP A 17 -2.25 15.89 24.94
C ASP A 17 -3.51 15.04 24.68
N GLU A 18 -4.48 15.11 25.60
CA GLU A 18 -5.77 14.41 25.52
C GLU A 18 -6.58 14.81 24.27
N ASP A 19 -6.33 15.99 23.70
CA ASP A 19 -6.95 16.44 22.47
C ASP A 19 -6.74 15.45 21.33
N LEU A 20 -5.65 14.66 21.32
CA LEU A 20 -5.40 13.60 20.33
C LEU A 20 -6.52 12.55 20.26
N LEU A 21 -7.29 12.36 21.34
CA LEU A 21 -8.41 11.41 21.39
C LEU A 21 -9.65 11.91 20.61
N THR A 22 -9.73 13.22 20.34
CA THR A 22 -10.87 13.80 19.64
C THR A 22 -10.63 13.78 18.12
N LEU A 23 -11.27 12.85 17.41
CA LEU A 23 -11.19 12.76 15.95
C LEU A 23 -12.38 13.44 15.27
N SER A 24 -12.13 14.51 14.51
CA SER A 24 -13.12 15.10 13.60
C SER A 24 -13.12 14.37 12.25
N PRO A 25 -14.29 14.05 11.66
CA PRO A 25 -14.37 13.44 10.33
C PRO A 25 -13.67 14.24 9.22
N ASP A 26 -13.62 15.57 9.34
CA ASP A 26 -12.98 16.44 8.35
C ASP A 26 -11.45 16.24 8.29
N ASN A 27 -10.85 15.78 9.39
CA ASN A 27 -9.40 15.54 9.46
C ASN A 27 -8.99 14.26 8.73
N LEU A 28 -9.93 13.39 8.37
CA LEU A 28 -9.63 12.14 7.66
C LEU A 28 -9.10 12.37 6.25
N ASP A 29 -9.37 13.53 5.64
CA ASP A 29 -8.80 13.92 4.33
C ASP A 29 -7.27 13.98 4.36
N PHE A 30 -6.67 14.15 5.54
CA PHE A 30 -5.21 14.16 5.73
C PHE A 30 -4.57 12.80 5.44
N CYS A 31 -5.30 11.71 5.65
CA CYS A 31 -4.82 10.33 5.53
C CYS A 31 -4.74 9.91 4.04
N CYS A 32 -3.68 10.37 3.34
CA CYS A 32 -3.40 10.03 1.95
C CYS A 32 -2.14 9.18 1.80
N LYS A 33 -2.19 8.13 0.98
CA LYS A 33 -0.97 7.40 0.57
C LYS A 33 -0.06 8.28 -0.29
N GLY A 34 1.23 7.97 -0.28
CA GLY A 34 2.24 8.65 -1.09
C GLY A 34 2.79 9.93 -0.45
N LEU A 35 2.42 10.22 0.80
CA LEU A 35 3.00 11.31 1.58
C LEU A 35 4.28 10.86 2.28
N VAL A 36 5.20 11.81 2.45
CA VAL A 36 6.44 11.67 3.20
C VAL A 36 6.35 12.54 4.45
N LEU A 37 6.51 11.96 5.63
CA LEU A 37 6.75 12.73 6.86
C LEU A 37 8.25 13.01 6.97
N ASP A 38 8.66 14.27 6.87
CA ASP A 38 9.97 14.77 7.30
C ASP A 38 9.91 14.96 8.82
N ILE A 39 10.42 13.96 9.56
CA ILE A 39 10.35 13.90 11.02
C ILE A 39 11.20 15.03 11.63
N GLU A 40 12.31 15.39 10.98
CA GLU A 40 13.22 16.42 11.49
C GLU A 40 12.53 17.80 11.54
N GLU A 41 11.67 18.07 10.57
CA GLU A 41 11.02 19.38 10.38
C GLU A 41 9.52 19.39 10.74
N GLY A 42 8.94 18.23 11.12
CA GLY A 42 7.51 18.12 11.42
C GLY A 42 6.61 18.35 10.20
N ASN A 43 7.15 18.13 9.00
CA ASN A 43 6.47 18.46 7.74
C ASN A 43 5.99 17.21 7.00
N PHE A 44 4.81 17.29 6.42
CA PHE A 44 4.34 16.30 5.44
C PHE A 44 4.54 16.84 4.05
N LEU A 45 5.10 16.02 3.16
CA LEU A 45 5.50 16.40 1.82
C LEU A 45 4.85 15.47 0.80
N LYS A 46 4.33 16.06 -0.27
CA LYS A 46 3.98 15.36 -1.50
C LYS A 46 5.01 15.72 -2.57
N LEU A 47 5.66 14.71 -3.12
CA LEU A 47 6.81 14.89 -4.01
C LEU A 47 6.46 14.62 -5.48
N ALA A 48 7.09 15.38 -6.37
CA ALA A 48 7.16 15.13 -7.80
C ALA A 48 8.11 13.97 -8.11
N GLU A 49 8.08 13.48 -9.35
CA GLU A 49 8.99 12.41 -9.79
C GLU A 49 10.49 12.78 -9.72
N ASP A 50 10.82 14.07 -9.73
CA ASP A 50 12.19 14.59 -9.58
C ASP A 50 12.53 15.02 -8.13
N GLY A 51 11.62 14.75 -7.19
CA GLY A 51 11.80 15.08 -5.78
C GLY A 51 11.47 16.52 -5.39
N THR A 52 10.97 17.34 -6.32
CA THR A 52 10.43 18.66 -6.00
C THR A 52 9.21 18.54 -5.07
N VAL A 53 9.12 19.40 -4.06
CA VAL A 53 7.95 19.45 -3.16
C VAL A 53 6.78 20.12 -3.87
N LEU A 54 5.71 19.36 -4.11
CA LEU A 54 4.48 19.82 -4.79
C LEU A 54 3.49 20.43 -3.81
N ARG A 55 3.34 19.79 -2.65
CA ARG A 55 2.49 20.23 -1.54
C ARG A 55 3.19 19.92 -0.24
N ALA A 56 2.94 20.75 0.77
CA ALA A 56 3.43 20.50 2.11
C ALA A 56 2.43 20.94 3.18
N SER A 57 2.55 20.36 4.36
CA SER A 57 1.97 20.88 5.60
C SER A 57 3.01 20.87 6.71
N HIS A 58 2.91 21.82 7.63
CA HIS A 58 3.58 21.75 8.93
C HIS A 58 2.54 21.34 9.97
N GLY A 59 2.74 20.18 10.61
CA GLY A 59 1.65 19.53 11.32
C GLY A 59 0.41 19.38 10.43
N THR A 60 -0.75 19.77 10.92
CA THR A 60 -1.99 19.73 10.11
C THR A 60 -2.16 20.95 9.20
N LYS A 61 -1.39 22.02 9.39
CA LYS A 61 -1.53 23.27 8.65
C LYS A 61 -0.87 23.18 7.27
N SER A 62 -1.68 23.27 6.21
CA SER A 62 -1.16 23.32 4.83
C SER A 62 -0.28 24.56 4.60
N MET A 63 0.81 24.38 3.87
CA MET A 63 1.66 25.47 3.39
C MET A 63 1.13 26.02 2.05
N THR A 64 1.22 27.32 1.89
CA THR A 64 1.01 28.03 0.62
C THR A 64 2.15 27.73 -0.36
N PHE A 65 1.92 28.03 -1.65
CA PHE A 65 2.95 27.87 -2.66
C PHE A 65 4.18 28.74 -2.37
N GLU A 66 3.96 29.96 -1.89
CA GLU A 66 5.01 30.90 -1.51
C GLU A 66 5.86 30.37 -0.35
N GLU A 67 5.23 29.82 0.69
CA GLU A 67 5.93 29.19 1.82
C GLU A 67 6.76 27.97 1.36
N ILE A 68 6.20 27.13 0.48
CA ILE A 68 6.94 25.97 -0.08
C ILE A 68 8.15 26.44 -0.88
N LEU A 69 7.98 27.47 -1.71
CA LEU A 69 9.06 28.02 -2.53
C LEU A 69 10.15 28.66 -1.67
N GLU A 70 9.80 29.32 -0.57
CA GLU A 70 10.74 29.90 0.38
C GLU A 70 11.56 28.81 1.09
N ILE A 71 10.90 27.74 1.56
CA ILE A 71 11.54 26.68 2.36
C ILE A 71 12.35 25.70 1.49
N TYR A 72 11.74 25.21 0.41
CA TYR A 72 12.27 24.11 -0.40
C TYR A 72 12.81 24.57 -1.76
N GLY A 73 12.34 25.71 -2.26
CA GLY A 73 12.61 26.14 -3.64
C GLY A 73 12.03 25.16 -4.67
N ARG A 74 12.56 25.21 -5.89
CA ARG A 74 12.29 24.21 -6.96
C ARG A 74 13.44 23.20 -7.08
N LYS A 75 13.88 22.69 -5.94
CA LYS A 75 14.98 21.74 -5.86
C LYS A 75 14.46 20.40 -5.36
N GLU A 76 15.20 19.37 -5.70
CA GLU A 76 15.04 18.06 -5.09
C GLU A 76 15.12 18.17 -3.56
N TRP A 77 14.14 17.59 -2.85
CA TRP A 77 14.15 17.54 -1.39
C TRP A 77 15.39 16.79 -0.86
N LYS A 78 15.97 17.28 0.24
CA LYS A 78 17.28 16.84 0.79
C LYS A 78 17.46 15.32 0.93
N HIS A 79 16.38 14.59 1.21
CA HIS A 79 16.42 13.13 1.42
C HIS A 79 15.87 12.32 0.23
N PHE A 80 15.49 12.97 -0.87
CA PHE A 80 14.82 12.31 -2.00
C PHE A 80 15.67 11.21 -2.62
N ASN A 81 16.98 11.43 -2.82
CA ASN A 81 17.88 10.39 -3.34
C ASN A 81 17.86 9.09 -2.51
N THR A 82 17.65 9.18 -1.19
CA THR A 82 17.54 7.99 -0.34
C THR A 82 16.15 7.37 -0.44
N VAL A 83 15.10 8.19 -0.47
CA VAL A 83 13.70 7.77 -0.67
C VAL A 83 13.50 7.08 -2.02
N SER A 84 14.03 7.66 -3.10
CA SER A 84 13.86 7.18 -4.47
C SER A 84 14.56 5.84 -4.71
N GLY A 85 15.64 5.57 -3.99
CA GLY A 85 16.28 4.25 -3.97
C GLY A 85 15.44 3.17 -3.27
N MET A 86 14.35 3.55 -2.58
CA MET A 86 13.55 2.66 -1.73
C MET A 86 14.42 1.94 -0.67
N VAL A 87 15.50 2.61 -0.26
CA VAL A 87 16.45 2.11 0.73
C VAL A 87 16.31 2.93 2.00
N SER A 88 16.15 2.22 3.12
CA SER A 88 16.38 2.67 4.50
C SER A 88 15.16 3.13 5.31
N ARG A 89 15.03 2.51 6.48
CA ARG A 89 14.31 3.05 7.64
C ARG A 89 15.24 4.03 8.33
N THR A 90 15.13 5.32 8.00
CA THR A 90 15.85 6.36 8.72
C THR A 90 14.97 6.93 9.83
N ALA A 91 15.58 7.45 10.90
CA ALA A 91 14.84 8.23 11.90
C ALA A 91 14.53 9.67 11.43
N LYS A 92 14.74 9.97 10.14
CA LYS A 92 14.62 11.32 9.57
C LYS A 92 13.32 11.51 8.80
N TYR A 93 12.82 10.46 8.18
CA TYR A 93 11.57 10.51 7.43
C TYR A 93 10.83 9.18 7.43
N TYR A 94 9.54 9.23 7.12
CA TYR A 94 8.68 8.06 6.96
C TYR A 94 7.77 8.18 5.73
N LEU A 95 7.56 7.08 5.02
CA LEU A 95 6.68 7.02 3.84
C LEU A 95 5.38 6.32 4.22
N TYR A 96 4.25 6.97 3.97
CA TYR A 96 2.94 6.36 4.17
C TYR A 96 2.45 5.74 2.86
N ASP A 97 2.58 4.41 2.73
CA ASP A 97 2.22 3.67 1.51
C ASP A 97 1.19 2.54 1.74
N ASN A 98 0.77 2.30 2.98
CA ASN A 98 -0.14 1.22 3.35
C ASN A 98 -1.22 1.71 4.33
N TYR A 99 -2.35 1.01 4.42
CA TYR A 99 -3.47 1.45 5.26
C TYR A 99 -3.31 1.09 6.76
N PHE A 100 -2.34 0.25 7.13
CA PHE A 100 -2.16 -0.18 8.52
C PHE A 100 -1.46 0.87 9.39
N ASP A 101 -0.67 1.75 8.77
CA ASP A 101 -0.01 2.87 9.46
C ASP A 101 -0.54 4.25 9.05
N LEU A 102 -1.32 4.35 7.96
CA LEU A 102 -1.81 5.62 7.43
C LEU A 102 -2.52 6.52 8.45
N PRO A 103 -3.37 6.03 9.37
CA PRO A 103 -3.97 6.88 10.41
C PRO A 103 -2.94 7.53 11.35
N GLY A 104 -1.74 6.95 11.44
CA GLY A 104 -0.59 7.54 12.13
C GLY A 104 -0.11 8.85 11.49
N ALA A 105 -0.34 9.08 10.20
CA ALA A 105 0.02 10.33 9.54
C ALA A 105 -0.67 11.53 10.19
N LEU A 106 -2.00 11.44 10.37
CA LEU A 106 -2.77 12.49 11.06
C LEU A 106 -2.33 12.64 12.52
N LEU A 107 -2.03 11.55 13.23
CA LEU A 107 -1.54 11.64 14.60
C LEU A 107 -0.21 12.37 14.70
N CYS A 108 0.77 12.02 13.87
CA CYS A 108 2.05 12.72 13.80
C CYS A 108 1.85 14.22 13.53
N ALA A 109 0.96 14.57 12.59
CA ALA A 109 0.64 15.96 12.27
C ALA A 109 0.08 16.72 13.48
N ARG A 110 -0.85 16.11 14.23
CA ARG A 110 -1.44 16.73 15.42
C ARG A 110 -0.47 16.79 16.61
N VAL A 111 0.44 15.82 16.71
CA VAL A 111 1.54 15.87 17.68
C VAL A 111 2.44 17.05 17.39
N VAL A 112 2.79 17.30 16.14
CA VAL A 112 3.54 18.51 15.73
C VAL A 112 2.79 19.77 16.14
N ASP A 113 1.49 19.88 15.82
CA ASP A 113 0.67 21.05 16.18
C ASP A 113 0.66 21.32 17.70
N SER A 114 0.59 20.26 18.51
CA SER A 114 0.61 20.36 19.98
C SER A 114 1.99 20.77 20.51
N LEU A 115 3.06 20.17 20.00
CA LEU A 115 4.43 20.49 20.42
C LEU A 115 4.80 21.95 20.10
N ASP A 116 4.38 22.46 18.95
CA ASP A 116 4.63 23.85 18.55
C ASP A 116 3.94 24.87 19.46
N GLN A 117 2.78 24.52 20.01
CA GLN A 117 2.05 25.39 20.94
C GLN A 117 2.71 25.45 22.33
N HIS A 118 3.37 24.38 22.76
CA HIS A 118 3.86 24.24 24.13
C HIS A 118 5.35 24.49 24.32
N ASP A 119 6.20 24.02 23.41
CA ASP A 119 7.64 23.87 23.73
C ASP A 119 8.53 24.90 23.01
N GLY A 120 8.05 25.55 21.94
CA GLY A 120 8.84 26.51 21.15
C GLY A 120 10.17 25.95 20.60
N GLN A 121 10.46 24.66 20.81
CA GLN A 121 11.64 23.95 20.37
C GLN A 121 11.38 23.33 19.00
N LYS A 122 12.30 23.57 18.07
CA LYS A 122 12.23 23.13 16.67
C LYS A 122 12.64 21.68 16.41
N LYS A 123 12.85 20.86 17.45
CA LYS A 123 13.35 19.48 17.28
C LYS A 123 12.33 18.48 17.76
N TYR A 124 11.80 17.69 16.83
CA TYR A 124 10.84 16.64 17.11
C TYR A 124 11.52 15.31 17.48
N ASP A 125 11.11 14.71 18.59
CA ASP A 125 11.54 13.37 19.04
C ASP A 125 10.34 12.47 19.38
N PHE A 126 9.21 12.67 18.69
CA PHE A 126 7.98 11.89 18.91
C PHE A 126 7.95 10.57 18.13
N TRP A 127 8.82 10.40 17.12
CA TRP A 127 8.74 9.25 16.21
C TRP A 127 8.95 7.91 16.93
N LYS A 128 9.83 7.86 17.93
CA LYS A 128 10.03 6.67 18.76
C LYS A 128 8.75 6.25 19.50
N ASP A 129 7.92 7.22 19.90
CA ASP A 129 6.66 6.96 20.60
C ASP A 129 5.58 6.51 19.62
N MET A 130 5.54 7.08 18.42
CA MET A 130 4.68 6.60 17.32
C MET A 130 5.00 5.16 16.94
N VAL A 131 6.29 4.82 16.79
CA VAL A 131 6.71 3.43 16.54
C VAL A 131 6.29 2.53 17.71
N ALA A 132 6.42 2.97 18.95
CA ALA A 132 5.97 2.22 20.11
C ALA A 132 4.44 2.01 20.11
N ALA A 133 3.65 3.01 19.69
CA ALA A 133 2.20 2.89 19.55
C ALA A 133 1.81 1.86 18.48
N ILE A 134 2.46 1.89 17.31
CA ILE A 134 2.25 0.91 16.24
C ILE A 134 2.61 -0.50 16.72
N GLN A 135 3.76 -0.65 17.38
CA GLN A 135 4.22 -1.93 17.92
C GLN A 135 3.31 -2.46 19.03
N HIS A 136 2.78 -1.58 19.88
CA HIS A 136 1.81 -1.95 20.91
C HIS A 136 0.51 -2.46 20.30
N ASN A 137 -0.03 -1.73 19.31
CA ASN A 137 -1.28 -2.07 18.63
C ASN A 137 -1.22 -3.42 17.89
N TYR A 138 -0.11 -3.69 17.21
CA TYR A 138 0.10 -4.93 16.44
C TYR A 138 1.03 -5.91 17.14
N LYS A 139 1.15 -5.82 18.47
CA LYS A 139 1.97 -6.73 19.25
C LYS A 139 1.52 -8.17 19.01
N ILE A 140 2.47 -9.05 18.72
CA ILE A 140 2.22 -10.47 18.39
C ILE A 140 1.34 -11.14 19.45
N SER A 141 1.66 -10.96 20.73
CA SER A 141 0.93 -11.58 21.83
C SER A 141 -0.51 -11.05 21.97
N ALA A 142 -0.80 -9.84 21.50
CA ALA A 142 -2.06 -9.17 21.77
C ALA A 142 -3.27 -9.85 21.12
N PHE A 143 -3.09 -10.52 19.97
CA PHE A 143 -4.16 -11.29 19.35
C PHE A 143 -4.58 -12.50 20.19
N LYS A 144 -3.58 -13.25 20.67
CA LYS A 144 -3.77 -14.45 21.50
C LYS A 144 -4.23 -14.10 22.92
N GLU A 145 -3.65 -13.07 23.51
CA GLU A 145 -4.01 -12.56 24.84
C GLU A 145 -5.35 -11.80 24.85
N ASP A 146 -5.91 -11.50 23.67
CA ASP A 146 -7.14 -10.73 23.49
C ASP A 146 -7.08 -9.37 24.20
N CYS A 147 -5.97 -8.65 24.00
CA CYS A 147 -5.69 -7.38 24.67
C CYS A 147 -5.45 -6.23 23.69
N GLY A 148 -5.41 -5.00 24.22
CA GLY A 148 -5.40 -3.78 23.42
C GLY A 148 -6.76 -3.46 22.80
N MET A 149 -6.82 -2.46 21.93
CA MET A 149 -8.08 -2.08 21.28
C MET A 149 -8.29 -2.76 19.93
N TYR A 150 -7.23 -2.91 19.13
CA TYR A 150 -7.34 -3.35 17.75
C TYR A 150 -7.82 -4.80 17.60
N PHE A 151 -7.08 -5.78 18.14
CA PHE A 151 -7.39 -7.19 17.92
C PHE A 151 -8.72 -7.62 18.53
N PRO A 152 -9.08 -7.25 19.79
CA PRO A 152 -10.38 -7.61 20.35
C PRO A 152 -11.55 -7.05 19.55
N GLU A 153 -11.47 -5.79 19.09
CA GLU A 153 -12.53 -5.16 18.30
C GLU A 153 -12.68 -5.86 16.93
N VAL A 154 -11.58 -6.21 16.25
CA VAL A 154 -11.63 -6.96 14.98
C VAL A 154 -12.16 -8.39 15.19
N LYS A 155 -11.78 -9.07 16.27
CA LYS A 155 -12.25 -10.43 16.60
C LYS A 155 -13.74 -10.48 16.92
N ASN A 156 -14.23 -9.51 17.70
CA ASN A 156 -15.62 -9.48 18.16
C ASN A 156 -16.58 -8.94 17.08
N HIS A 157 -16.08 -8.08 16.18
CA HIS A 157 -16.90 -7.41 15.17
C HIS A 157 -16.28 -7.47 13.76
N PRO A 158 -15.92 -8.66 13.23
CA PRO A 158 -15.17 -8.76 11.99
C PRO A 158 -15.94 -8.19 10.79
N ASP A 159 -17.27 -8.34 10.70
CA ASP A 159 -18.07 -7.80 9.59
C ASP A 159 -18.05 -6.25 9.50
N LYS A 160 -17.64 -5.56 10.58
CA LYS A 160 -17.49 -4.09 10.61
C LYS A 160 -16.20 -3.64 9.91
N TYR A 161 -15.16 -4.48 9.92
CA TYR A 161 -13.80 -4.13 9.47
C TYR A 161 -13.35 -4.90 8.24
N LEU A 162 -13.90 -6.09 8.02
CA LEU A 162 -13.48 -7.02 6.99
C LEU A 162 -14.57 -7.16 5.94
N ARG A 163 -14.21 -6.95 4.67
CA ARG A 163 -15.11 -7.20 3.55
C ARG A 163 -14.99 -8.65 3.12
N ARG A 164 -16.13 -9.33 3.01
CA ARG A 164 -16.20 -10.68 2.41
C ARG A 164 -15.69 -10.66 0.96
N CYS A 165 -14.95 -11.69 0.58
CA CYS A 165 -14.43 -11.83 -0.77
C CYS A 165 -15.59 -12.04 -1.76
N PRO A 166 -15.65 -11.27 -2.87
CA PRO A 166 -16.63 -11.51 -3.92
C PRO A 166 -16.54 -12.94 -4.48
N GLU A 167 -17.69 -13.54 -4.79
CA GLU A 167 -17.74 -14.92 -5.31
C GLU A 167 -17.04 -15.05 -6.68
N SER A 168 -16.98 -13.99 -7.48
CA SER A 168 -16.21 -13.94 -8.73
C SER A 168 -14.72 -14.20 -8.48
N VAL A 169 -14.14 -13.55 -7.46
CA VAL A 169 -12.73 -13.72 -7.07
C VAL A 169 -12.48 -15.13 -6.54
N LYS A 170 -13.36 -15.65 -5.67
CA LYS A 170 -13.26 -17.03 -5.18
C LYS A 170 -13.28 -18.05 -6.34
N LYS A 171 -14.19 -17.87 -7.28
CA LYS A 171 -14.29 -18.71 -8.48
C LYS A 171 -13.02 -18.61 -9.33
N TRP A 172 -12.49 -17.41 -9.52
CA TRP A 172 -11.26 -17.18 -10.27
C TRP A 172 -10.04 -17.88 -9.65
N LEU A 173 -9.86 -17.80 -8.33
CA LEU A 173 -8.82 -18.55 -7.62
C LEU A 173 -8.96 -20.07 -7.84
N LYS A 174 -10.17 -20.61 -7.71
CA LYS A 174 -10.43 -22.04 -8.01
C LYS A 174 -10.13 -22.40 -9.47
N GLN A 175 -10.46 -21.52 -10.42
CA GLN A 175 -10.13 -21.72 -11.84
C GLN A 175 -8.62 -21.72 -12.10
N LEU A 176 -7.85 -20.85 -11.45
CA LEU A 176 -6.39 -20.84 -11.54
C LEU A 176 -5.81 -22.17 -11.04
N LYS A 177 -6.26 -22.66 -9.87
CA LYS A 177 -5.82 -23.96 -9.34
C LYS A 177 -6.16 -25.11 -10.28
N ASN A 178 -7.40 -25.16 -10.78
CA ASN A 178 -7.83 -26.18 -11.74
C ASN A 178 -7.05 -26.14 -13.07
N ALA A 179 -6.55 -24.97 -13.46
CA ALA A 179 -5.67 -24.80 -14.61
C ALA A 179 -4.19 -25.16 -14.32
N GLY A 180 -3.89 -25.75 -13.16
CA GLY A 180 -2.56 -26.19 -12.76
C GLY A 180 -1.63 -25.05 -12.34
N LYS A 181 -2.17 -23.88 -11.96
CA LYS A 181 -1.38 -22.81 -11.34
C LYS A 181 -1.17 -23.12 -9.86
N ILE A 182 0.04 -22.87 -9.38
CA ILE A 182 0.36 -22.93 -7.95
C ILE A 182 -0.03 -21.60 -7.33
N LEU A 183 -0.88 -21.61 -6.31
CA LEU A 183 -1.35 -20.43 -5.61
C LEU A 183 -0.66 -20.27 -4.26
N LEU A 184 -0.24 -19.04 -3.98
CA LEU A 184 0.56 -18.68 -2.81
C LEU A 184 -0.17 -17.57 -2.04
N LEU A 185 -0.17 -17.65 -0.71
CA LEU A 185 -0.50 -16.53 0.17
C LEU A 185 0.74 -16.15 0.98
N ILE A 186 1.24 -14.93 0.81
CA ILE A 186 2.42 -14.41 1.53
C ILE A 186 2.02 -13.17 2.32
N THR A 187 1.90 -13.30 3.63
CA THR A 187 1.43 -12.23 4.52
C THR A 187 2.41 -11.98 5.67
N SER A 188 2.52 -10.71 6.09
CA SER A 188 3.27 -10.35 7.31
C SER A 188 2.45 -10.50 8.58
N SER A 189 1.17 -10.90 8.48
CA SER A 189 0.34 -11.27 9.63
C SER A 189 0.80 -12.60 10.24
N HIS A 190 0.63 -12.75 11.55
CA HIS A 190 0.78 -14.04 12.23
C HIS A 190 -0.30 -15.04 11.79
N SER A 191 -0.04 -16.32 12.00
CA SER A 191 -0.87 -17.44 11.54
C SER A 191 -2.29 -17.41 12.08
N ASP A 192 -2.44 -17.13 13.37
CA ASP A 192 -3.70 -17.00 14.09
C ASP A 192 -4.57 -15.85 13.54
N TYR A 193 -3.98 -14.67 13.34
CA TYR A 193 -4.69 -13.53 12.76
C TYR A 193 -5.00 -13.76 11.28
N CYS A 194 -4.06 -14.34 10.51
CA CYS A 194 -4.28 -14.74 9.12
C CYS A 194 -5.48 -15.69 9.00
N ARG A 195 -5.58 -16.68 9.89
CA ARG A 195 -6.69 -17.63 9.96
C ARG A 195 -8.02 -16.90 10.17
N LEU A 196 -8.13 -16.05 11.20
CA LEU A 196 -9.34 -15.24 11.44
C LEU A 196 -9.75 -14.45 10.20
N LEU A 197 -8.79 -13.74 9.58
CA LEU A 197 -9.05 -12.93 8.40
C LEU A 197 -9.54 -13.80 7.23
N CYS A 198 -8.86 -14.91 6.94
CA CYS A 198 -9.19 -15.74 5.80
C CYS A 198 -10.48 -16.54 5.99
N GLU A 199 -10.73 -17.08 7.19
CA GLU A 199 -12.01 -17.74 7.51
C GLU A 199 -13.19 -16.78 7.34
N HIS A 200 -13.02 -15.53 7.76
CA HIS A 200 -14.03 -14.51 7.54
C HIS A 200 -14.16 -14.14 6.06
N VAL A 201 -13.07 -13.80 5.39
CA VAL A 201 -13.08 -13.22 4.03
C VAL A 201 -13.39 -14.27 2.95
N LEU A 202 -12.77 -15.45 3.03
CA LEU A 202 -12.86 -16.50 2.03
C LEU A 202 -13.83 -17.62 2.44
N GLY A 203 -13.85 -17.98 3.72
CA GLY A 203 -14.62 -19.10 4.27
C GLY A 203 -13.74 -20.06 5.08
N ASN A 204 -14.36 -20.98 5.83
CA ASN A 204 -13.63 -21.92 6.68
C ASN A 204 -12.73 -22.90 5.88
N ASP A 205 -13.00 -23.07 4.59
CA ASP A 205 -12.24 -23.86 3.62
C ASP A 205 -11.14 -23.02 2.90
N PHE A 206 -10.76 -21.85 3.43
CA PHE A 206 -9.83 -20.94 2.73
C PHE A 206 -8.49 -21.59 2.37
N GLU A 207 -8.01 -22.55 3.17
CA GLU A 207 -6.76 -23.26 2.91
C GLU A 207 -6.80 -24.01 1.57
N GLU A 208 -7.98 -24.42 1.09
CA GLU A 208 -8.13 -25.11 -0.20
C GLU A 208 -7.78 -24.21 -1.41
N TYR A 209 -7.82 -22.89 -1.24
CA TYR A 209 -7.52 -21.93 -2.31
C TYR A 209 -6.01 -21.80 -2.58
N PHE A 210 -5.15 -22.17 -1.63
CA PHE A 210 -3.71 -21.95 -1.72
C PHE A 210 -2.95 -23.27 -1.58
N ASP A 211 -1.87 -23.41 -2.36
CA ASP A 211 -0.97 -24.56 -2.22
C ASP A 211 0.10 -24.30 -1.16
N ILE A 212 0.47 -23.03 -0.96
CA ILE A 212 1.46 -22.62 0.05
C ILE A 212 0.95 -21.37 0.78
N LEU A 213 0.96 -21.43 2.11
CA LEU A 213 0.69 -20.29 2.98
C LEU A 213 1.98 -19.91 3.72
N ILE A 214 2.32 -18.63 3.69
CA ILE A 214 3.49 -18.07 4.38
C ILE A 214 3.02 -16.89 5.23
N THR A 215 3.01 -17.09 6.54
CA THR A 215 2.67 -16.07 7.54
C THR A 215 3.93 -15.49 8.17
N ASN A 216 3.82 -14.36 8.87
CA ASN A 216 4.95 -13.62 9.45
C ASN A 216 6.10 -13.41 8.44
N ALA A 217 5.76 -13.13 7.18
CA ALA A 217 6.73 -12.96 6.09
C ALA A 217 7.60 -11.71 6.25
N LEU A 218 7.38 -10.83 7.25
CA LEU A 218 8.10 -9.56 7.53
C LEU A 218 8.69 -8.90 6.27
N LYS A 219 7.83 -8.60 5.31
CA LYS A 219 8.22 -7.94 4.06
C LYS A 219 8.81 -6.54 4.38
N PRO A 220 9.77 -6.02 3.59
CA PRO A 220 10.34 -6.56 2.36
C PRO A 220 11.41 -7.64 2.58
N GLY A 221 11.77 -7.94 3.83
CA GLY A 221 12.86 -8.86 4.16
C GLY A 221 12.69 -10.28 3.62
N PHE A 222 11.46 -10.70 3.30
CA PHE A 222 11.21 -11.97 2.60
C PHE A 222 11.93 -12.04 1.26
N PHE A 223 11.95 -10.92 0.52
CA PHE A 223 12.52 -10.86 -0.82
C PHE A 223 14.01 -10.55 -0.80
N SER A 224 14.47 -9.75 0.16
CA SER A 224 15.84 -9.22 0.18
C SER A 224 16.83 -10.01 1.03
N HIS A 225 16.36 -10.79 2.03
CA HIS A 225 17.25 -11.54 2.91
C HIS A 225 17.56 -12.94 2.40
N THR A 226 18.75 -13.43 2.74
CA THR A 226 19.22 -14.77 2.39
C THR A 226 18.64 -15.85 3.29
N PRO A 227 18.68 -17.14 2.87
CA PRO A 227 18.22 -18.26 3.70
C PRO A 227 18.79 -18.32 5.12
N ASN A 228 20.06 -17.95 5.29
CA ASN A 228 20.71 -17.97 6.61
C ASN A 228 20.25 -16.84 7.52
N GLN A 229 19.87 -15.69 6.96
CA GLN A 229 19.31 -14.58 7.72
C GLN A 229 17.85 -14.84 8.08
N ARG A 230 17.17 -15.65 7.29
CA ARG A 230 15.72 -15.80 7.38
C ARG A 230 15.21 -17.19 6.93
N PRO A 231 15.37 -18.22 7.78
CA PRO A 231 14.86 -19.54 7.48
C PRO A 231 13.33 -19.58 7.56
N PHE A 232 12.73 -20.53 6.85
CA PHE A 232 11.34 -20.89 7.08
C PHE A 232 11.19 -21.57 8.45
N ARG A 233 10.02 -21.45 9.07
CA ARG A 233 9.67 -22.18 10.29
C ARG A 233 8.39 -22.98 10.09
N THR A 234 8.31 -24.15 10.71
CA THR A 234 7.06 -24.91 10.81
C THR A 234 6.13 -24.27 11.84
N LEU A 235 4.84 -24.60 11.74
CA LEU A 235 3.80 -24.14 12.64
C LEU A 235 3.12 -25.34 13.30
N GLU A 236 2.90 -25.26 14.61
CA GLU A 236 2.04 -26.17 15.36
C GLU A 236 1.08 -25.34 16.21
N ASN A 237 -0.23 -25.50 15.99
CA ASN A 237 -1.27 -24.67 16.62
C ASN A 237 -1.00 -23.15 16.48
N ASP A 238 -0.65 -22.73 15.26
CA ASP A 238 -0.30 -21.35 14.91
C ASP A 238 0.96 -20.79 15.63
N GLU A 239 1.75 -21.62 16.32
CA GLU A 239 3.00 -21.24 16.97
C GLU A 239 4.23 -21.70 16.17
N GLU A 240 5.24 -20.84 16.07
CA GLU A 240 6.48 -21.14 15.35
C GLU A 240 7.33 -22.21 16.05
N GLN A 241 7.73 -23.23 15.31
CA GLN A 241 8.57 -24.32 15.79
C GLN A 241 9.97 -24.24 15.17
N GLU A 242 10.45 -25.37 14.62
CA GLU A 242 11.80 -25.54 14.09
C GLU A 242 12.05 -24.71 12.84
N ALA A 243 13.29 -24.21 12.73
CA ALA A 243 13.78 -23.58 11.51
C ALA A 243 14.16 -24.65 10.47
N LEU A 244 13.74 -24.43 9.24
CA LEU A 244 13.98 -25.32 8.12
C LEU A 244 15.19 -24.89 7.30
N LEU A 245 16.07 -25.85 7.00
CA LEU A 245 17.21 -25.66 6.11
C LEU A 245 16.78 -25.59 4.63
N SER A 246 15.67 -26.22 4.27
CA SER A 246 15.10 -26.26 2.93
C SER A 246 13.59 -26.38 2.97
N LEU A 247 12.95 -25.95 1.87
CA LEU A 247 11.53 -26.13 1.64
C LEU A 247 11.36 -27.22 0.56
N ASP A 248 10.76 -28.34 0.95
CA ASP A 248 10.69 -29.55 0.12
C ASP A 248 9.28 -29.95 -0.30
N LYS A 249 8.26 -29.40 0.36
CA LYS A 249 6.85 -29.67 0.06
C LYS A 249 6.01 -28.40 0.26
N PRO A 250 4.83 -28.32 -0.39
CA PRO A 250 3.84 -27.31 -0.06
C PRO A 250 3.34 -27.45 1.39
N GLY A 251 2.79 -26.37 1.93
CA GLY A 251 2.27 -26.32 3.29
C GLY A 251 2.11 -24.91 3.83
N TRP A 252 1.84 -24.83 5.13
CA TRP A 252 1.76 -23.57 5.86
C TRP A 252 3.02 -23.38 6.69
N TYR A 253 3.74 -22.29 6.42
CA TYR A 253 5.00 -21.93 7.06
C TYR A 253 4.96 -20.52 7.64
N SER A 254 5.89 -20.26 8.56
CA SER A 254 6.16 -18.91 9.06
C SER A 254 7.52 -18.39 8.55
N GLN A 255 7.64 -17.08 8.41
CA GLN A 255 8.86 -16.39 7.98
C GLN A 255 9.35 -16.80 6.58
N GLY A 256 10.63 -17.20 6.44
CA GLY A 256 11.22 -17.63 5.18
C GLY A 256 11.70 -16.52 4.25
N ASN A 257 12.05 -16.93 3.03
CA ASN A 257 12.63 -16.07 2.00
C ASN A 257 12.24 -16.54 0.59
N ALA A 258 12.31 -15.61 -0.37
CA ALA A 258 11.95 -15.83 -1.76
C ALA A 258 12.85 -16.86 -2.45
N THR A 259 14.13 -16.98 -2.07
CA THR A 259 15.06 -17.95 -2.67
C THR A 259 14.64 -19.40 -2.45
N GLN A 260 14.42 -19.78 -1.19
CA GLN A 260 13.96 -21.13 -0.83
C GLN A 260 12.56 -21.42 -1.37
N LEU A 261 11.66 -20.42 -1.38
CA LEU A 261 10.35 -20.57 -2.03
C LEU A 261 10.51 -20.84 -3.53
N TYR A 262 11.37 -20.10 -4.23
CA TYR A 262 11.60 -20.29 -5.66
C TYR A 262 12.14 -21.68 -5.99
N ASP A 263 13.01 -22.23 -5.14
CA ASP A 263 13.51 -23.60 -5.29
C ASP A 263 12.42 -24.65 -5.07
N LEU A 264 11.48 -24.42 -4.13
CA LEU A 264 10.28 -25.26 -4.02
C LEU A 264 9.41 -25.16 -5.28
N LEU A 265 9.20 -23.96 -5.83
CA LEU A 265 8.41 -23.76 -7.05
C LEU A 265 9.02 -24.49 -8.25
N LYS A 266 10.36 -24.54 -8.39
CA LYS A 266 11.03 -25.35 -9.41
C LYS A 266 10.69 -26.83 -9.27
N LYS A 267 10.77 -27.36 -8.04
CA LYS A 267 10.43 -28.77 -7.74
C LYS A 267 8.96 -29.06 -8.07
N MET A 268 8.05 -28.20 -7.64
CA MET A 268 6.61 -28.40 -7.82
C MET A 268 6.17 -28.29 -9.29
N THR A 269 6.78 -27.38 -10.06
CA THR A 269 6.43 -27.18 -11.47
C THR A 269 7.21 -28.08 -12.42
N GLY A 270 8.31 -28.70 -11.98
CA GLY A 270 9.26 -29.39 -12.84
C GLY A 270 9.97 -28.48 -13.85
N LYS A 271 9.93 -27.14 -13.66
CA LYS A 271 10.52 -26.16 -14.55
C LYS A 271 11.80 -25.59 -13.96
N LEU A 272 12.80 -25.34 -14.81
CA LEU A 272 14.03 -24.65 -14.40
C LEU A 272 13.79 -23.18 -14.04
N ASP A 273 12.85 -22.55 -14.73
CA ASP A 273 12.52 -21.13 -14.58
C ASP A 273 11.00 -20.92 -14.48
N PRO A 274 10.38 -21.24 -13.33
CA PRO A 274 8.96 -20.99 -13.11
C PRO A 274 8.68 -19.50 -13.06
N LYS A 275 7.69 -19.03 -13.84
CA LYS A 275 7.26 -17.63 -13.80
C LYS A 275 6.32 -17.40 -12.63
N VAL A 276 6.52 -16.29 -11.91
CA VAL A 276 5.70 -15.88 -10.76
C VAL A 276 5.08 -14.51 -11.06
N VAL A 277 3.78 -14.39 -10.75
CA VAL A 277 3.05 -13.12 -10.75
C VAL A 277 2.65 -12.86 -9.29
N TYR A 278 3.09 -11.75 -8.72
CA TYR A 278 2.85 -11.38 -7.33
C TYR A 278 1.91 -10.19 -7.24
N PHE A 279 0.88 -10.34 -6.41
CA PHE A 279 -0.14 -9.31 -6.17
C PHE A 279 0.13 -8.67 -4.81
N GLY A 280 0.14 -7.33 -4.74
CA GLY A 280 0.34 -6.62 -3.49
C GLY A 280 -0.17 -5.19 -3.55
N ASP A 281 -0.32 -4.56 -2.38
CA ASP A 281 -0.94 -3.23 -2.21
C ASP A 281 0.02 -2.19 -1.62
N SER A 282 1.25 -2.59 -1.29
CA SER A 282 2.32 -1.70 -0.82
C SER A 282 3.45 -1.65 -1.83
N MET A 283 3.80 -0.44 -2.28
CA MET A 283 4.93 -0.25 -3.19
C MET A 283 6.24 -0.71 -2.52
N HIS A 284 6.44 -0.35 -1.25
CA HIS A 284 7.69 -0.57 -0.54
C HIS A 284 7.86 -2.01 -0.02
N SER A 285 6.79 -2.66 0.43
CA SER A 285 6.87 -4.01 1.01
C SER A 285 6.56 -5.12 0.01
N ASP A 286 5.82 -4.84 -1.06
CA ASP A 286 5.38 -5.86 -2.03
C ASP A 286 5.97 -5.67 -3.42
N ILE A 287 5.61 -4.57 -4.09
CA ILE A 287 5.82 -4.41 -5.52
C ILE A 287 7.29 -4.23 -5.86
N PHE A 288 7.95 -3.23 -5.25
CA PHE A 288 9.36 -2.99 -5.49
C PHE A 288 10.23 -4.20 -5.12
N PRO A 289 10.10 -4.81 -3.92
CA PRO A 289 10.95 -5.94 -3.55
C PRO A 289 10.76 -7.18 -4.43
N ALA A 290 9.52 -7.52 -4.81
CA ALA A 290 9.24 -8.66 -5.68
C ALA A 290 9.83 -8.44 -7.09
N HIS A 291 9.69 -7.23 -7.62
CA HIS A 291 10.29 -6.84 -8.90
C HIS A 291 11.83 -6.84 -8.81
N HIS A 292 12.39 -6.12 -7.84
CA HIS A 292 13.82 -5.82 -7.76
C HIS A 292 14.67 -7.01 -7.31
N TYR A 293 14.26 -7.74 -6.27
CA TYR A 293 15.07 -8.83 -5.71
C TYR A 293 14.72 -10.21 -6.30
N SER A 294 13.50 -10.40 -6.79
CA SER A 294 13.02 -11.70 -7.27
C SER A 294 12.73 -11.75 -8.77
N ASN A 295 12.75 -10.60 -9.47
CA ASN A 295 12.41 -10.49 -10.89
C ASN A 295 11.04 -11.13 -11.21
N TRP A 296 10.09 -10.98 -10.28
CA TRP A 296 8.72 -11.44 -10.46
C TRP A 296 7.90 -10.39 -11.22
N GLU A 297 6.90 -10.85 -11.98
CA GLU A 297 5.89 -9.95 -12.53
C GLU A 297 5.00 -9.48 -11.38
N THR A 298 4.59 -8.21 -11.40
CA THR A 298 3.91 -7.59 -10.25
C THR A 298 2.59 -6.96 -10.67
N VAL A 299 1.54 -7.25 -9.91
CA VAL A 299 0.22 -6.64 -10.07
C VAL A 299 -0.04 -5.78 -8.85
N PHE A 300 -0.03 -4.46 -9.05
CA PHE A 300 -0.27 -3.52 -7.97
C PHE A 300 -1.77 -3.30 -7.75
N ILE A 301 -2.25 -3.65 -6.55
CA ILE A 301 -3.61 -3.39 -6.12
C ILE A 301 -3.66 -1.96 -5.57
N LEU A 302 -4.26 -1.05 -6.33
CA LEU A 302 -4.24 0.38 -6.09
C LEU A 302 -5.66 0.94 -6.03
N GLU A 303 -6.22 1.04 -4.83
CA GLU A 303 -7.59 1.51 -4.59
C GLU A 303 -7.82 2.97 -5.05
N GLU A 304 -6.77 3.77 -5.10
CA GLU A 304 -6.79 5.15 -5.59
C GLU A 304 -7.29 5.24 -7.05
N LEU A 305 -7.22 4.15 -7.83
CA LEU A 305 -7.80 4.05 -9.17
C LEU A 305 -9.34 4.16 -9.17
N LEU A 306 -10.00 3.76 -8.10
CA LEU A 306 -11.46 3.87 -7.99
C LEU A 306 -11.91 5.31 -7.84
N GLY A 307 -11.04 6.14 -7.29
CA GLY A 307 -11.36 7.51 -6.99
C GLY A 307 -11.30 8.47 -8.15
N ASP A 308 -10.43 8.15 -9.10
CA ASP A 308 -10.35 8.87 -10.35
C ASP A 308 -11.44 8.43 -11.34
N GLN A 309 -12.15 7.33 -11.04
CA GLN A 309 -13.34 6.89 -11.76
C GLN A 309 -14.55 7.69 -11.27
N GLY A 310 -14.63 8.98 -11.59
CA GLY A 310 -15.92 9.65 -11.57
C GLY A 310 -16.94 8.81 -12.36
N THR A 311 -18.22 8.84 -12.02
CA THR A 311 -19.28 8.21 -12.83
C THR A 311 -19.30 8.84 -14.22
N VAL A 312 -18.55 8.29 -15.17
CA VAL A 312 -18.74 8.50 -16.61
C VAL A 312 -19.22 7.17 -17.16
N PRO A 313 -20.41 7.13 -17.78
CA PRO A 313 -20.79 5.98 -18.60
C PRO A 313 -19.75 5.92 -19.71
N VAL A 314 -19.00 4.81 -19.77
CA VAL A 314 -18.06 4.52 -20.85
C VAL A 314 -18.83 4.63 -22.17
N LYS A 315 -18.71 5.76 -22.87
CA LYS A 315 -19.15 5.86 -24.25
C LYS A 315 -18.23 4.95 -25.06
N ALA A 316 -18.87 4.01 -25.72
CA ALA A 316 -18.23 3.00 -26.54
C ALA A 316 -17.55 3.65 -27.74
N GLU A 317 -16.22 3.65 -27.76
CA GLU A 317 -15.47 3.66 -29.01
C GLU A 317 -14.70 2.34 -29.11
N SER A 318 -15.23 1.50 -30.00
CA SER A 318 -14.63 0.35 -30.68
C SER A 318 -13.37 -0.31 -30.09
N GLU A 319 -13.58 -1.26 -29.18
CA GLU A 319 -12.74 -2.47 -29.09
C GLU A 319 -13.65 -3.73 -29.17
N PRO A 320 -13.14 -4.87 -29.68
CA PRO A 320 -13.98 -6.04 -29.97
C PRO A 320 -14.69 -6.56 -28.70
N LEU A 321 -15.89 -7.10 -28.90
CA LEU A 321 -16.76 -7.71 -27.89
C LEU A 321 -16.10 -8.92 -27.20
N GLU A 322 -15.12 -8.69 -26.34
CA GLU A 322 -14.68 -9.65 -25.34
C GLU A 322 -15.12 -9.15 -23.96
N LYS A 323 -15.76 -10.05 -23.23
CA LYS A 323 -16.56 -9.80 -22.02
C LYS A 323 -15.87 -8.84 -21.04
N LYS A 324 -16.46 -7.65 -20.85
CA LYS A 324 -16.14 -6.78 -19.70
C LYS A 324 -16.62 -7.48 -18.42
N GLY A 325 -15.74 -7.63 -17.42
CA GLY A 325 -16.14 -8.06 -16.08
C GLY A 325 -17.21 -7.14 -15.52
N LYS A 326 -18.23 -7.70 -14.87
CA LYS A 326 -19.30 -6.89 -14.27
C LYS A 326 -18.77 -6.30 -12.95
N TYR A 327 -18.15 -5.14 -13.03
CA TYR A 327 -17.60 -4.44 -11.89
C TYR A 327 -18.63 -3.44 -11.32
N GLU A 328 -19.21 -3.72 -10.15
CA GLU A 328 -20.01 -2.75 -9.40
C GLU A 328 -19.14 -2.04 -8.35
N VAL A 329 -18.81 -0.76 -8.58
CA VAL A 329 -18.12 0.07 -7.57
C VAL A 329 -19.10 0.40 -6.45
N ARG A 330 -19.06 -0.35 -5.34
CA ARG A 330 -19.72 0.00 -4.07
C ARG A 330 -18.69 0.31 -2.99
N LEU A 331 -17.95 1.41 -3.17
CA LEU A 331 -17.12 1.98 -2.12
C LEU A 331 -17.63 3.40 -1.81
N LYS A 332 -18.21 3.57 -0.63
CA LYS A 332 -18.40 4.87 0.01
C LYS A 332 -17.15 5.19 0.83
N ILE A 333 -16.01 5.39 0.18
CA ILE A 333 -14.87 6.08 0.81
C ILE A 333 -15.05 7.56 0.46
N PRO A 334 -15.20 8.48 1.43
CA PRO A 334 -15.72 9.81 1.14
C PRO A 334 -14.75 10.74 0.40
N TYR A 335 -13.47 10.40 0.23
CA TYR A 335 -12.49 11.33 -0.34
C TYR A 335 -11.48 10.60 -1.23
N PHE A 336 -11.86 10.45 -2.49
CA PHE A 336 -11.05 9.81 -3.51
C PHE A 336 -10.00 10.74 -4.14
N VAL A 337 -10.27 12.06 -4.09
CA VAL A 337 -9.31 13.12 -4.33
C VAL A 337 -9.29 13.96 -3.06
N SER A 338 -8.13 14.05 -2.42
CA SER A 338 -8.02 14.83 -1.19
C SER A 338 -8.14 16.31 -1.49
N LYS A 339 -8.87 17.04 -0.64
CA LYS A 339 -8.98 18.50 -0.75
C LYS A 339 -7.63 19.16 -0.43
N GLN A 340 -6.92 18.63 0.56
CA GLN A 340 -5.62 19.13 0.98
C GLN A 340 -4.49 18.70 0.01
N TRP A 341 -4.44 17.41 -0.31
CA TRP A 341 -3.31 16.78 -1.00
C TRP A 341 -3.52 16.58 -2.49
N GLY A 342 -4.72 16.85 -3.04
CA GLY A 342 -5.01 16.69 -4.46
C GLY A 342 -4.97 15.22 -4.94
N SER A 343 -4.67 15.02 -6.22
CA SER A 343 -4.66 13.68 -6.85
C SER A 343 -3.43 12.86 -6.46
N PHE A 344 -3.57 11.55 -6.24
CA PHE A 344 -2.44 10.66 -6.00
C PHE A 344 -1.43 10.62 -7.18
N PHE A 345 -1.91 10.81 -8.42
CA PHE A 345 -1.15 10.56 -9.64
C PHE A 345 -0.41 11.78 -10.18
N MET A 346 -1.05 12.95 -10.13
CA MET A 346 -0.52 14.20 -10.69
C MET A 346 -0.76 15.35 -9.72
N ASP A 347 0.03 16.40 -9.87
CA ASP A 347 -0.26 17.69 -9.28
C ASP A 347 0.09 18.83 -10.22
N ARG A 348 -0.33 20.04 -9.85
CA ARG A 348 0.04 21.26 -10.58
C ARG A 348 1.20 21.94 -9.88
N LEU A 349 2.22 22.29 -10.65
CA LEU A 349 3.30 23.14 -10.21
C LEU A 349 3.09 24.52 -10.84
N PRO A 350 2.78 25.57 -10.06
CA PRO A 350 2.65 26.93 -10.58
C PRO A 350 3.88 27.36 -11.35
N GLY A 351 3.74 28.24 -12.35
CA GLY A 351 4.89 28.85 -13.03
C GLY A 351 5.54 29.97 -12.21
N LEU A 352 6.80 30.31 -12.49
CA LEU A 352 7.41 31.55 -11.96
C LEU A 352 7.06 32.71 -12.90
N GLU A 353 6.89 33.92 -12.34
CA GLU A 353 6.87 35.19 -13.08
C GLU A 353 6.02 35.17 -14.38
N ASN A 354 4.75 34.76 -14.26
CA ASN A 354 3.75 34.66 -15.35
C ASN A 354 3.88 33.44 -16.28
N ALA A 355 4.72 32.45 -15.98
CA ALA A 355 4.67 31.17 -16.68
C ALA A 355 3.39 30.39 -16.32
N GLU A 356 2.89 29.60 -17.28
CA GLU A 356 1.71 28.75 -17.08
C GLU A 356 1.98 27.65 -16.04
N GLU A 357 0.92 27.16 -15.39
CA GLU A 357 1.01 26.01 -14.50
C GLU A 357 1.37 24.75 -15.30
N THR A 358 2.31 23.97 -14.79
CA THR A 358 2.71 22.71 -15.40
C THR A 358 2.10 21.54 -14.63
N LEU A 359 1.49 20.61 -15.34
CA LEU A 359 1.04 19.35 -14.76
C LEU A 359 2.24 18.40 -14.64
N VAL A 360 2.47 17.85 -13.45
CA VAL A 360 3.64 17.01 -13.16
C VAL A 360 3.23 15.70 -12.49
N HIS A 361 3.97 14.63 -12.81
CA HIS A 361 3.78 13.32 -12.18
C HIS A 361 4.27 13.35 -10.74
N THR A 362 3.49 12.74 -9.85
CA THR A 362 3.96 12.48 -8.48
C THR A 362 5.01 11.38 -8.49
N TRP A 363 5.86 11.37 -7.46
CA TRP A 363 6.82 10.27 -7.25
C TRP A 363 6.10 8.91 -7.18
N SER A 364 4.97 8.85 -6.49
CA SER A 364 4.13 7.66 -6.39
C SER A 364 3.65 7.16 -7.76
N CYS A 365 3.22 8.05 -8.66
CA CYS A 365 2.85 7.71 -10.04
C CYS A 365 4.05 7.12 -10.81
N LYS A 366 5.23 7.71 -10.65
CA LYS A 366 6.45 7.21 -11.29
C LYS A 366 6.78 5.80 -10.83
N CYS A 367 6.71 5.53 -9.53
CA CYS A 367 6.99 4.22 -8.94
C CYS A 367 6.06 3.13 -9.51
N ILE A 368 4.77 3.43 -9.71
CA ILE A 368 3.81 2.47 -10.29
C ILE A 368 4.31 1.98 -11.65
N SER A 369 4.56 2.91 -12.58
CA SER A 369 4.98 2.59 -13.94
C SER A 369 6.36 1.93 -14.02
N THR A 370 7.19 2.12 -12.99
CA THR A 370 8.57 1.64 -12.95
C THR A 370 8.66 0.22 -12.41
N TYR A 371 7.87 -0.11 -11.37
CA TYR A 371 8.01 -1.38 -10.63
C TYR A 371 6.82 -2.33 -10.77
N SER A 372 5.71 -1.88 -11.36
CA SER A 372 4.52 -2.71 -11.59
C SER A 372 4.48 -3.22 -13.03
N THR A 373 4.06 -4.46 -13.25
CA THR A 373 3.70 -4.94 -14.60
C THR A 373 2.38 -4.31 -15.04
N ILE A 374 1.39 -4.33 -14.15
CA ILE A 374 0.09 -3.66 -14.30
C ILE A 374 -0.42 -3.16 -12.93
N ALA A 375 -1.36 -2.22 -12.95
CA ALA A 375 -2.06 -1.75 -11.76
C ALA A 375 -3.59 -1.91 -11.92
N ILE A 376 -4.25 -2.41 -10.88
CA ILE A 376 -5.70 -2.68 -10.84
C ILE A 376 -6.31 -2.17 -9.54
N PRO A 377 -7.58 -1.74 -9.53
CA PRO A 377 -8.21 -1.25 -8.30
C PRO A 377 -8.55 -2.35 -7.28
N SER A 378 -8.74 -3.58 -7.76
CA SER A 378 -9.09 -4.75 -6.93
C SER A 378 -8.94 -6.03 -7.75
N LEU A 379 -8.86 -7.19 -7.09
CA LEU A 379 -8.89 -8.49 -7.77
C LEU A 379 -10.20 -8.73 -8.54
N GLU A 380 -11.32 -8.19 -8.04
CA GLU A 380 -12.63 -8.32 -8.68
C GLU A 380 -12.64 -7.72 -10.10
N ALA A 381 -11.86 -6.67 -10.34
CA ALA A 381 -11.77 -6.02 -11.65
C ALA A 381 -11.29 -6.98 -12.76
N ILE A 382 -10.54 -8.04 -12.41
CA ILE A 382 -9.97 -8.98 -13.38
C ILE A 382 -10.51 -10.41 -13.24
N ALA A 383 -11.29 -10.70 -12.19
CA ALA A 383 -11.69 -12.07 -11.84
C ALA A 383 -12.57 -12.74 -12.91
N ASP A 384 -13.35 -11.97 -13.67
CA ASP A 384 -14.22 -12.49 -14.73
C ASP A 384 -13.54 -12.61 -16.10
N LEU A 385 -12.27 -12.18 -16.23
CA LEU A 385 -11.54 -12.24 -17.49
C LEU A 385 -11.10 -13.68 -17.79
N PRO A 386 -10.98 -14.04 -19.08
CA PRO A 386 -10.34 -15.29 -19.49
C PRO A 386 -8.93 -15.42 -18.90
N LEU A 387 -8.52 -16.64 -18.51
CA LEU A 387 -7.19 -16.87 -17.91
C LEU A 387 -6.03 -16.57 -18.87
N ASP A 388 -6.30 -16.53 -20.17
CA ASP A 388 -5.36 -16.19 -21.25
C ASP A 388 -5.51 -14.74 -21.74
N TYR A 389 -6.29 -13.91 -21.03
CA TYR A 389 -6.40 -12.49 -21.31
C TYR A 389 -5.02 -11.82 -21.29
N ARG A 390 -4.77 -10.96 -22.28
CA ARG A 390 -3.50 -10.27 -22.46
C ARG A 390 -3.64 -8.82 -22.02
N PHE A 391 -3.06 -8.52 -20.87
CA PHE A 391 -2.97 -7.14 -20.40
C PHE A 391 -1.90 -6.37 -21.17
N THR A 392 -2.22 -5.12 -21.50
CA THR A 392 -1.20 -4.12 -21.81
C THR A 392 -0.42 -3.80 -20.55
N ARG A 393 0.90 -3.70 -20.66
CA ARG A 393 1.83 -3.58 -19.53
C ARG A 393 2.44 -2.20 -19.46
N PHE A 394 2.91 -1.80 -18.28
CA PHE A 394 3.87 -0.71 -18.21
C PHE A 394 5.17 -1.10 -18.91
N SER A 395 5.69 -0.22 -19.74
CA SER A 395 6.98 -0.39 -20.43
C SER A 395 7.53 0.95 -20.88
N SER A 396 8.84 1.00 -21.16
CA SER A 396 9.48 2.20 -21.71
C SER A 396 8.95 2.59 -23.10
N ASN A 397 8.32 1.65 -23.81
CA ASN A 397 7.93 1.79 -25.21
C ASN A 397 6.42 1.98 -25.39
N SER A 398 5.63 1.91 -24.32
CA SER A 398 4.18 2.11 -24.31
C SER A 398 3.82 3.50 -23.77
N SER A 399 2.56 3.92 -23.92
CA SER A 399 2.09 5.13 -23.24
C SER A 399 2.27 4.98 -21.72
N ALA A 400 2.50 6.09 -21.02
CA ALA A 400 2.60 6.12 -19.55
C ALA A 400 1.33 5.59 -18.85
N THR A 401 0.22 5.51 -19.58
CA THR A 401 -1.09 5.05 -19.12
C THR A 401 -1.38 3.57 -19.40
N ALA A 402 -0.52 2.89 -20.15
CA ALA A 402 -0.84 1.59 -20.77
C ALA A 402 -1.00 0.43 -19.78
N GLY A 403 -0.34 0.47 -18.62
CA GLY A 403 -0.40 -0.60 -17.62
C GLY A 403 -1.53 -0.48 -16.59
N TYR A 404 -2.39 0.53 -16.70
CA TYR A 404 -3.55 0.69 -15.82
C TYR A 404 -4.76 -0.06 -16.38
N TYR A 405 -5.42 -0.83 -15.52
CA TYR A 405 -6.63 -1.57 -15.87
C TYR A 405 -7.71 -1.40 -14.78
N PRO A 406 -9.01 -1.25 -15.13
CA PRO A 406 -9.61 -1.34 -16.46
C PRO A 406 -9.41 -0.10 -17.33
N SER A 407 -9.02 1.03 -16.73
CA SER A 407 -8.71 2.24 -17.46
C SER A 407 -7.65 3.06 -16.70
N PRO A 408 -6.92 3.95 -17.38
CA PRO A 408 -6.03 4.89 -16.73
C PRO A 408 -6.75 5.84 -15.76
N PRO A 409 -6.05 6.34 -14.74
CA PRO A 409 -6.49 7.50 -13.97
C PRO A 409 -6.83 8.67 -14.91
N ARG A 410 -7.97 9.35 -14.70
CA ARG A 410 -8.34 10.57 -15.45
C ARG A 410 -7.30 11.67 -15.31
N ALA A 411 -6.64 11.78 -14.16
CA ALA A 411 -5.57 12.75 -13.98
C ALA A 411 -4.42 12.58 -14.99
N LEU A 412 -4.29 11.38 -15.59
CA LEU A 412 -3.30 11.07 -16.63
C LEU A 412 -3.85 11.15 -18.06
N LEU A 413 -5.15 11.40 -18.24
CA LEU A 413 -5.77 11.54 -19.55
C LEU A 413 -5.67 13.00 -20.03
N PRO A 414 -5.50 13.24 -21.34
CA PRO A 414 -5.59 14.59 -21.89
C PRO A 414 -6.99 15.18 -21.62
N ASN A 415 -7.08 16.45 -21.21
CA ASN A 415 -8.38 17.12 -21.07
C ASN A 415 -9.12 17.12 -22.42
N GLU A 416 -10.29 16.48 -22.48
CA GLU A 416 -11.16 16.43 -23.66
C GLU A 416 -11.60 17.83 -24.14
N ASP A 417 -11.53 18.85 -23.28
CA ASP A 417 -11.86 20.24 -23.61
C ASP A 417 -10.88 20.92 -24.59
N SER A 418 -9.72 20.30 -24.87
CA SER A 418 -8.75 20.81 -25.84
C SER A 418 -9.01 20.39 -27.29
N VAL A 419 -9.98 19.48 -27.53
CA VAL A 419 -10.24 18.89 -28.86
C VAL A 419 -11.44 19.55 -29.58
N MET A 420 -12.24 20.37 -28.89
CA MET A 420 -13.39 21.09 -29.50
C MET A 420 -13.10 22.52 -29.97
N MET A 421 -11.84 22.98 -29.89
CA MET A 421 -11.40 24.22 -30.56
C MET A 421 -10.34 23.92 -31.63
N LYS A 422 -10.77 23.34 -32.75
CA LYS A 422 -10.07 23.45 -34.03
C LYS A 422 -11.05 23.73 -35.15
#